data_AF-A0A7X7MJX9-F1
#
_entry.id   AF-A0A7X7MJX9-F1
#
_cell.length_a   1.000
_cell.length_b   1.000
_cell.length_c   1.000
_cell.angle_alpha   90.00
_cell.angle_beta   90.00
_cell.angle_gamma   90.00
#
_symmetry.space_group_name_H-M   'P 1'
#
loop_
_entity.id
_entity.type
_entity.pdbx_description
1 polymer ?
#
loop_
_entity_poly.entity_id
_entity_poly.type
_entity_poly.pdbx_seq_one_letter_code
_entity_poly.pdbx_strand_id
1 'polypeptide(L)'
;ALGYDENAAAARSETAFARRLPRLDFVASGMYHMHDQRLLPASENGQQGAFSDQLLAGDVVISLPLYTGGLLSREQRASDLLRSAAANELSRSRE
;
A
#
# COMPACT_ATOMS: atom_id res chain seq x y z
N ALA A 1 -0.64 -5.98 -30.90
CA ALA A 1 -1.33 -5.14 -29.90
C ALA A 1 -2.26 -5.99 -29.03
N LEU A 2 -3.24 -6.69 -29.61
CA LEU A 2 -4.33 -7.39 -28.89
C LEU A 2 -3.89 -8.42 -27.81
N GLY A 3 -2.80 -9.15 -28.01
CA GLY A 3 -2.27 -10.05 -26.97
C GLY A 3 -1.69 -9.33 -25.74
N TYR A 4 -1.21 -8.09 -25.90
CA TYR A 4 -0.81 -7.26 -24.76
C TYR A 4 -2.03 -6.76 -23.98
N ASP A 5 -3.14 -6.49 -24.68
CA ASP A 5 -4.38 -6.05 -24.05
C ASP A 5 -5.02 -7.16 -23.20
N GLU A 6 -5.00 -8.41 -23.67
CA GLU A 6 -5.41 -9.59 -22.89
C GLU A 6 -4.56 -9.75 -21.61
N ASN A 7 -3.23 -9.69 -21.75
CA ASN A 7 -2.32 -9.80 -20.60
C ASN A 7 -2.50 -8.65 -19.60
N ALA A 8 -2.70 -7.42 -20.09
CA ALA A 8 -2.99 -6.27 -19.24
C ALA A 8 -4.33 -6.44 -18.50
N ALA A 9 -5.36 -6.99 -19.16
CA ALA A 9 -6.65 -7.27 -18.53
C ALA A 9 -6.55 -8.37 -17.46
N ALA A 10 -5.76 -9.42 -17.71
CA ALA A 10 -5.46 -10.45 -16.72
C ALA A 10 -4.75 -9.86 -15.47
N ALA A 11 -3.70 -9.05 -15.67
CA ALA A 11 -2.99 -8.39 -14.57
C ALA A 11 -3.89 -7.47 -13.74
N ARG A 12 -4.84 -6.77 -14.38
CA ARG A 12 -5.82 -5.92 -13.69
C ARG A 12 -6.80 -6.74 -12.84
N SER A 13 -7.30 -7.87 -13.34
CA SER A 13 -8.15 -8.80 -12.56
C SER A 13 -7.40 -9.36 -11.34
N GLU A 14 -6.15 -9.76 -11.52
CA GLU A 14 -5.30 -10.23 -10.41
C GLU A 14 -5.05 -9.13 -9.36
N THR A 15 -4.79 -7.89 -9.80
CA THR A 15 -4.63 -6.74 -8.89
C THR A 15 -5.91 -6.45 -8.12
N ALA A 16 -7.08 -6.54 -8.76
CA ALA A 16 -8.37 -6.34 -8.10
C ALA A 16 -8.65 -7.43 -7.05
N PHE A 17 -8.26 -8.68 -7.31
CA PHE A 17 -8.32 -9.75 -6.33
C PHE A 17 -7.35 -9.53 -5.16
N ALA A 18 -6.10 -9.15 -5.45
CA ALA A 18 -5.06 -8.93 -4.45
C ALA A 18 -5.45 -7.86 -3.41
N ARG A 19 -6.24 -6.86 -3.79
CA ARG A 19 -6.77 -5.83 -2.87
C ARG A 19 -7.65 -6.40 -1.74
N ARG A 20 -8.15 -7.63 -1.87
CA ARG A 20 -8.95 -8.31 -0.82
C ARG A 20 -8.07 -9.05 0.19
N LEU A 21 -6.80 -9.26 -0.12
CA LEU A 21 -5.86 -9.97 0.74
C LEU A 21 -5.25 -9.01 1.77
N PRO A 22 -4.66 -9.54 2.86
CA PRO A 22 -3.84 -8.72 3.75
C PRO A 22 -2.71 -8.05 2.98
N ARG A 23 -2.56 -6.73 3.17
CA ARG A 23 -1.40 -5.97 2.70
C ARG A 23 -0.38 -5.85 3.82
N LEU A 24 0.88 -6.09 3.49
CA LEU A 24 2.02 -5.87 4.36
C LEU A 24 2.81 -4.68 3.84
N ASP A 25 3.03 -3.68 4.69
CA ASP A 25 3.81 -2.49 4.39
C ASP A 25 4.95 -2.33 5.39
N PHE A 26 6.06 -1.77 4.91
CA PHE A 26 7.18 -1.35 5.73
C PHE A 26 7.37 0.16 5.57
N VAL A 27 7.33 0.88 6.69
CA VAL A 27 7.49 2.34 6.72
C VAL A 27 8.73 2.65 7.54
N ALA A 28 9.62 3.48 7.01
CA ALA A 28 10.78 3.99 7.75
C ALA A 28 10.72 5.51 7.80
N SER A 29 11.03 6.09 8.96
CA SER A 29 11.11 7.54 9.15
C SER A 29 12.36 7.94 9.89
N GLY A 30 12.94 9.07 9.48
CA GLY A 30 14.07 9.71 10.15
C GLY A 30 13.68 11.15 10.47
N MET A 31 13.86 11.57 11.72
CA MET A 31 13.53 12.91 12.18
C MET A 31 14.74 13.54 12.85
N TYR A 32 15.02 14.79 12.46
CA TYR A 32 16.05 15.61 13.07
C TYR A 32 15.41 16.76 13.83
N HIS A 33 15.65 16.85 15.12
CA HIS A 33 15.15 17.92 15.97
C HIS A 33 16.15 19.09 15.98
N MET A 34 15.77 20.21 15.38
CA MET A 34 16.60 21.43 15.34
C MET A 34 16.65 22.18 16.68
N HIS A 35 15.79 21.83 17.63
CA HIS A 35 15.71 22.47 18.94
C HIS A 35 15.73 21.42 20.03
N ASP A 36 16.72 21.52 20.92
CA ASP A 36 16.81 20.74 22.15
C ASP A 36 15.70 21.18 23.12
N GLN A 37 14.53 20.57 23.02
CA GLN A 37 13.49 20.70 24.03
C GLN A 37 13.69 19.66 25.12
N ARG A 38 13.85 20.14 26.36
CA ARG A 38 13.84 19.29 27.55
C ARG A 38 12.47 18.63 27.71
N LEU A 39 12.44 17.29 27.69
CA LEU A 39 11.24 16.52 28.03
C LEU A 39 11.00 16.48 29.55
N LEU A 40 12.08 16.62 30.34
CA LEU A 40 12.05 16.60 31.80
C LEU A 40 12.83 17.81 32.37
N PRO A 41 12.39 18.38 33.50
CA PRO A 41 13.13 19.44 34.19
C PRO A 41 14.50 18.92 34.68
N ALA A 42 15.50 19.80 34.74
CA ALA A 42 16.81 19.46 35.30
C ALA A 42 16.69 19.17 36.80
N SER A 43 17.23 18.04 37.26
CA SER A 43 17.42 17.75 38.68
C SER A 43 18.77 18.27 39.21
N GLU A 44 19.74 18.49 38.32
CA GLU A 44 21.11 18.93 38.68
C GLU A 44 21.66 19.98 37.71
N ASN A 45 22.55 20.84 38.21
CA ASN A 45 23.24 21.85 37.40
C ASN A 45 24.14 21.17 36.35
N GLY A 46 23.96 21.52 35.08
CA GLY A 46 24.72 20.97 33.96
C GLY A 46 24.18 19.66 33.38
N GLN A 47 23.06 19.14 33.89
CA GLN A 47 22.43 17.93 33.36
C GLN A 47 21.99 18.12 31.91
N GLN A 48 22.40 17.22 31.00
CA GLN A 48 22.03 17.28 29.59
C GLN A 48 20.50 17.15 29.44
N GLY A 49 19.88 18.11 28.77
CA GLY A 49 18.42 18.25 28.73
C GLY A 49 17.73 17.53 27.59
N ALA A 50 18.47 17.15 26.55
CA ALA A 50 17.97 16.44 25.38
C ALA A 50 18.71 15.10 25.27
N PHE A 51 17.97 14.03 25.01
CA PHE A 51 18.52 12.67 24.93
C PHE A 51 19.13 12.38 23.54
N SER A 52 18.58 12.97 22.48
CA SER A 52 19.08 12.88 21.10
C SER A 52 18.38 13.90 20.21
N ASP A 53 19.08 14.42 19.19
CA ASP A 53 18.53 15.25 18.11
C ASP A 53 18.07 14.40 16.90
N GLN A 54 18.32 13.09 16.91
CA GLN A 54 18.10 12.18 15.80
C GLN A 54 17.22 11.00 16.22
N LEU A 55 16.06 10.88 15.58
CA LEU A 55 15.16 9.74 15.74
C LEU A 55 15.07 8.95 14.45
N LEU A 56 15.26 7.63 14.54
CA LEU A 56 15.00 6.69 13.46
C LEU A 56 13.88 5.75 13.92
N ALA A 57 12.83 5.59 13.12
CA ALA A 57 11.73 4.69 13.38
C ALA A 57 11.44 3.80 12.17
N GLY A 58 10.98 2.58 12.44
CA GLY A 58 10.60 1.60 11.43
C GLY A 58 9.35 0.84 11.88
N ASP A 59 8.33 0.85 11.05
CA ASP A 59 7.03 0.25 11.31
C ASP A 59 6.72 -0.83 10.28
N VAL A 60 6.18 -1.94 10.76
CA VAL A 60 5.62 -3.02 9.94
C VAL A 60 4.09 -2.98 10.09
N VAL A 61 3.38 -2.71 9.00
CA VAL A 61 1.92 -2.50 9.02
C VAL A 61 1.23 -3.63 8.25
N ILE A 62 0.34 -4.36 8.91
CA ILE A 62 -0.53 -5.36 8.27
C ILE A 62 -1.95 -4.79 8.21
N SER A 63 -2.48 -4.64 6.99
CA SER A 63 -3.83 -4.10 6.74
C SER A 63 -4.72 -5.15 6.09
N LEU A 64 -5.88 -5.45 6.68
CA LEU A 64 -6.89 -6.35 6.09
C LEU A 64 -8.26 -5.66 6.05
N PRO A 65 -8.88 -5.53 4.86
CA PRO A 65 -10.22 -4.96 4.75
C PRO A 65 -11.28 -5.97 5.24
N LEU A 66 -11.83 -5.77 6.44
CA LEU A 66 -12.89 -6.62 6.99
C LEU A 66 -14.27 -6.36 6.35
N TYR A 67 -14.57 -5.11 6.04
CA TYR A 67 -15.82 -4.71 5.39
C TYR A 67 -15.61 -3.46 4.52
N THR A 68 -16.00 -3.55 3.24
CA THR A 68 -15.86 -2.45 2.25
C THR A 68 -17.18 -2.08 1.57
N GLY A 69 -18.33 -2.46 2.16
CA GLY A 69 -19.65 -2.18 1.57
C GLY A 69 -19.87 -2.83 0.19
N GLY A 70 -19.10 -3.86 -0.15
CA GLY A 70 -19.13 -4.51 -1.45
C GLY A 70 -18.30 -3.84 -2.54
N LEU A 71 -17.57 -2.75 -2.24
CA LEU A 71 -16.72 -2.05 -3.21
C LEU A 71 -15.71 -3.00 -3.87
N LEU A 72 -14.89 -3.70 -3.08
CA LEU A 72 -13.87 -4.62 -3.59
C LEU A 72 -14.48 -5.81 -4.35
N SER A 73 -15.65 -6.27 -3.93
CA SER A 73 -16.34 -7.37 -4.63
C SER A 73 -16.87 -6.94 -6.00
N ARG A 74 -17.39 -5.71 -6.11
CA ARG A 74 -17.86 -5.15 -7.39
C ARG A 74 -16.69 -4.83 -8.32
N GLU A 75 -15.60 -4.29 -7.79
CA GLU A 75 -14.38 -4.02 -8.54
C GLU A 75 -13.81 -5.32 -9.14
N GLN A 76 -13.68 -6.38 -8.34
CA GLN A 76 -13.23 -7.68 -8.84
C GLN A 76 -14.12 -8.20 -9.97
N ARG A 77 -15.45 -8.19 -9.78
CA ARG A 77 -16.40 -8.63 -10.83
C ARG A 77 -16.26 -7.82 -12.11
N ALA A 78 -16.10 -6.51 -12.01
CA ALA A 78 -15.89 -5.66 -13.16
C ALA A 78 -14.60 -6.02 -13.90
N SER A 79 -13.50 -6.25 -13.18
CA SER A 79 -12.23 -6.68 -13.78
C SER A 79 -12.32 -8.05 -14.46
N ASP A 80 -13.07 -9.00 -13.89
CA ASP A 80 -13.28 -10.32 -14.50
C ASP A 80 -14.07 -10.24 -15.81
N LEU A 81 -15.10 -9.38 -15.86
CA LEU A 81 -15.85 -9.11 -17.08
C LEU A 81 -14.99 -8.44 -18.16
N LEU A 82 -14.15 -7.46 -17.78
CA LEU A 82 -13.23 -6.80 -18.70
C LEU A 82 -12.19 -7.78 -19.27
N ARG A 83 -11.66 -8.68 -18.44
CA ARG A 83 -10.79 -9.76 -18.89
C ARG A 83 -11.47 -10.67 -19.90
N SER A 84 -12.72 -11.06 -19.63
CA SER A 84 -13.51 -11.92 -20.53
C SER A 84 -13.78 -11.23 -21.88
N ALA A 85 -14.05 -9.92 -21.86
CA ALA A 85 -14.24 -9.13 -23.08
C ALA A 85 -12.95 -9.07 -23.92
N ALA A 86 -11.81 -8.79 -23.31
CA ALA A 86 -10.52 -8.75 -23.99
C ALA A 86 -10.14 -10.11 -24.61
N ALA A 87 -10.42 -11.21 -23.91
CA ALA A 87 -10.22 -12.56 -24.46
C ALA A 87 -11.11 -12.83 -25.68
N ASN A 88 -12.38 -12.40 -25.63
CA ASN A 88 -13.30 -12.54 -26.76
C ASN A 88 -12.88 -11.69 -27.97
N GLU A 89 -12.39 -10.46 -27.75
CA GLU A 89 -11.86 -9.60 -28.81
C GLU A 89 -10.64 -10.23 -29.49
N LEU A 90 -9.71 -10.80 -28.70
CA LEU A 90 -8.58 -11.52 -29.27
C LEU A 90 -9.02 -12.74 -30.08
N SER A 91 -9.96 -13.53 -29.57
CA SER A 91 -10.52 -14.69 -30.30
C SER A 91 -11.14 -14.27 -31.63
N ARG A 92 -11.94 -13.21 -31.64
CA ARG A 92 -12.56 -12.67 -32.86
C ARG A 92 -11.56 -12.10 -33.86
N SER A 93 -10.45 -11.55 -33.38
CA SER A 93 -9.39 -11.01 -34.26
C SER A 93 -8.49 -12.08 -34.89
N ARG A 94 -8.56 -13.32 -34.38
CA ARG A 94 -7.78 -14.47 -34.86
C ARG A 94 -8.54 -15.32 -35.89
N GLU A 95 -9.86 -15.17 -35.97
CA GLU A 95 -10.69 -15.66 -37.08
C GLU A 95 -10.51 -14.77 -38.32
#